data_AF-A0A438FLB8-F1
#
_entry.id   AF-A0A438FLB8-F1
#
_cell.length_a   1.000
_cell.length_b   1.000
_cell.length_c   1.000
_cell.angle_alpha   90.00
_cell.angle_beta   90.00
_cell.angle_gamma   90.00
#
_symmetry.space_group_name_H-M   'P 1'
#
loop_
_entity.id
_entity.type
_entity.pdbx_description
1 polymer ?
#
loop_
_entity_poly.entity_id
_entity_poly.type
_entity_poly.pdbx_seq_one_letter_code
_entity_poly.pdbx_strand_id
1 'polypeptide(L)'
;MQSRNLRTLFLEESQIVDKDGEWLHELAMNNTVLETLNFYMTELATVQFEDLELIARNCRSLISMKISDFEILDLVGFFRAATALEEFAGGSFSEQSDKYSAARNVIGDRGLEVLAQSCKKLRRLRIEREYVAIYVSDITNAALECIGAHSKKLCDFRLVLLEREERITDLPLDNGVRALLRAQMLDGCFLVMLEKSDAGLLEFSRGCPSLQKLEMRGCCFSERALAVAAMQLTSLRYLWVQGYRASETGRDLLVMARPFWNIELIPSRGVTINAPDREPVSIEHPAHILAYYSLAGPRTDFPSTVTPLDPASFLTL
;
A
#
# COMPACT_ATOMS: atom_id res chain seq x y z
N MET A 1 -6.88 -30.04 11.24
CA MET A 1 -5.58 -30.59 10.76
C MET A 1 -4.79 -31.11 11.96
N GLN A 2 -4.18 -32.30 11.92
CA GLN A 2 -3.39 -32.84 13.07
C GLN A 2 -1.90 -32.45 13.08
N SER A 3 -1.49 -31.49 12.23
CA SER A 3 -0.07 -31.18 12.07
C SER A 3 0.43 -30.23 13.17
N ARG A 4 1.04 -30.81 14.21
CA ARG A 4 1.67 -30.08 15.32
C ARG A 4 2.99 -29.41 14.97
N ASN A 5 3.57 -29.76 13.82
CA ASN A 5 4.89 -29.29 13.37
C ASN A 5 4.80 -28.41 12.11
N LEU A 6 3.60 -27.98 11.72
CA LEU A 6 3.44 -27.11 10.56
C LEU A 6 4.07 -25.75 10.85
N ARG A 7 5.06 -25.34 10.06
CA ARG A 7 5.70 -24.03 10.15
C ARG A 7 5.10 -23.01 9.18
N THR A 8 4.62 -23.47 8.05
CA THR A 8 4.08 -22.61 6.99
C THR A 8 2.77 -23.17 6.50
N LEU A 9 1.72 -22.35 6.53
CA LEU A 9 0.47 -22.59 5.82
C LEU A 9 0.23 -21.44 4.86
N PHE A 10 0.05 -21.77 3.58
CA PHE A 10 -0.08 -20.80 2.51
C PHE A 10 -1.27 -21.15 1.62
N LEU A 11 -2.23 -20.24 1.56
CA LEU A 11 -3.54 -20.36 0.89
C LEU A 11 -3.87 -19.09 0.08
N GLU A 12 -2.88 -18.22 -0.17
CA GLU A 12 -3.07 -16.95 -0.88
C GLU A 12 -3.77 -17.20 -2.24
N GLU A 13 -4.76 -16.37 -2.57
CA GLU A 13 -5.55 -16.41 -3.83
C GLU A 13 -6.24 -17.76 -4.11
N SER A 14 -6.42 -18.61 -3.09
CA SER A 14 -7.04 -19.93 -3.27
C SER A 14 -8.56 -19.86 -3.19
N GLN A 15 -9.23 -20.55 -4.12
CA GLN A 15 -10.68 -20.76 -4.07
C GLN A 15 -11.01 -21.89 -3.09
N ILE A 16 -11.47 -21.53 -1.89
CA ILE A 16 -11.76 -22.46 -0.80
C ILE A 16 -13.26 -22.37 -0.48
N VAL A 17 -13.91 -23.52 -0.40
CA VAL A 17 -15.30 -23.59 0.09
C VAL A 17 -15.27 -23.43 1.60
N ASP A 18 -15.64 -22.24 2.07
CA ASP A 18 -15.68 -21.90 3.49
C ASP A 18 -16.87 -22.56 4.19
N LYS A 19 -16.62 -23.63 4.93
CA LYS A 19 -17.66 -24.39 5.65
C LYS A 19 -17.78 -23.98 7.12
N ASP A 20 -16.64 -23.79 7.77
CA ASP A 20 -16.50 -23.46 9.19
C ASP A 20 -15.07 -22.97 9.49
N GLY A 21 -14.90 -22.35 10.67
CA GLY A 21 -13.61 -21.83 11.15
C GLY A 21 -12.81 -22.83 12.00
N GLU A 22 -13.31 -24.06 12.20
CA GLU A 22 -12.73 -25.05 13.12
C GLU A 22 -11.31 -25.44 12.70
N TRP A 23 -11.00 -25.39 11.41
CA TRP A 23 -9.66 -25.67 10.91
C TRP A 23 -8.60 -24.74 11.50
N LEU A 24 -8.94 -23.46 11.72
CA LEU A 24 -8.04 -22.48 12.31
C LEU A 24 -8.01 -22.63 13.83
N HIS A 25 -9.17 -22.84 14.46
CA HIS A 25 -9.24 -23.11 15.90
C HIS A 25 -8.36 -24.30 16.30
N GLU A 26 -8.45 -25.40 15.57
CA GLU A 26 -7.61 -26.58 15.76
C GLU A 26 -6.12 -26.27 15.56
N LEU A 27 -5.77 -25.43 14.58
CA LEU A 27 -4.39 -24.99 14.38
C LEU A 27 -3.91 -24.14 15.57
N ALA A 28 -4.74 -23.23 16.07
CA ALA A 28 -4.45 -22.35 17.20
C ALA A 28 -4.22 -23.13 18.50
N MET A 29 -5.02 -24.15 18.75
CA MET A 29 -4.93 -24.99 19.96
C MET A 29 -3.73 -25.95 19.94
N ASN A 30 -3.35 -26.45 18.76
CA ASN A 30 -2.42 -27.58 18.67
C ASN A 30 -1.04 -27.26 18.08
N ASN A 31 -0.86 -26.07 17.49
CA ASN A 31 0.40 -25.67 16.89
C ASN A 31 1.12 -24.60 17.73
N THR A 32 2.43 -24.78 17.92
CA THR A 32 3.29 -23.85 18.68
C THR A 32 4.55 -23.43 17.90
N VAL A 33 4.72 -23.93 16.66
CA VAL A 33 5.92 -23.74 15.84
C VAL A 33 5.64 -22.99 14.54
N LEU A 34 4.43 -22.49 14.35
CA LEU A 34 4.04 -21.77 13.16
C LEU A 34 4.91 -20.51 12.99
N GLU A 35 5.39 -20.30 11.77
CA GLU A 35 6.22 -19.16 11.36
C GLU A 35 5.52 -18.30 10.33
N THR A 36 4.71 -18.91 9.46
CA THR A 36 3.99 -18.21 8.41
C THR A 36 2.57 -18.75 8.28
N LEU A 37 1.61 -17.85 8.39
CA LEU A 37 0.22 -18.12 8.09
C LEU A 37 -0.25 -17.11 7.05
N ASN A 38 -0.67 -17.61 5.90
CA ASN A 38 -1.10 -16.79 4.79
C ASN A 38 -2.37 -17.37 4.18
N PHE A 39 -3.46 -16.63 4.29
CA PHE A 39 -4.70 -16.88 3.59
C PHE A 39 -5.24 -15.58 3.01
N TYR A 40 -4.33 -14.71 2.56
CA TYR A 40 -4.65 -13.45 1.90
C TYR A 40 -5.45 -13.68 0.61
N MET A 41 -6.37 -12.77 0.26
CA MET A 41 -7.21 -12.90 -0.94
C MET A 41 -8.00 -14.23 -0.99
N THR A 42 -8.50 -14.66 0.18
CA THR A 42 -9.44 -15.79 0.29
C THR A 42 -10.78 -15.33 0.85
N GLU A 43 -11.86 -16.03 0.49
CA GLU A 43 -13.23 -15.78 0.98
C GLU A 43 -13.53 -16.53 2.30
N LEU A 44 -12.56 -16.59 3.21
CA LEU A 44 -12.70 -17.24 4.53
C LEU A 44 -13.34 -16.28 5.54
N ALA A 45 -14.67 -16.27 5.61
CA ALA A 45 -15.47 -15.41 6.48
C ALA A 45 -15.86 -16.05 7.82
N THR A 46 -15.77 -17.38 7.95
CA THR A 46 -16.13 -18.11 9.19
C THR A 46 -15.05 -18.08 10.27
N VAL A 47 -13.84 -17.67 9.90
CA VAL A 47 -12.67 -17.63 10.79
C VAL A 47 -12.82 -16.53 11.85
N GLN A 48 -12.56 -16.88 13.11
CA GLN A 48 -12.65 -15.96 14.25
C GLN A 48 -11.30 -15.27 14.53
N PHE A 49 -11.31 -14.00 14.94
CA PHE A 49 -10.07 -13.26 15.23
C PHE A 49 -9.40 -13.74 16.52
N GLU A 50 -10.17 -14.30 17.46
CA GLU A 50 -9.68 -14.89 18.70
C GLU A 50 -8.71 -16.05 18.43
N ASP A 51 -8.93 -16.82 17.37
CA ASP A 51 -8.03 -17.90 16.96
C ASP A 51 -6.71 -17.35 16.45
N LEU A 52 -6.72 -16.21 15.75
CA LEU A 52 -5.49 -15.52 15.34
C LEU A 52 -4.70 -15.07 16.57
N GLU A 53 -5.36 -14.45 17.54
CA GLU A 53 -4.75 -14.03 18.80
C GLU A 53 -4.16 -15.22 19.57
N LEU A 54 -4.87 -16.34 19.61
CA LEU A 54 -4.39 -17.57 20.22
C LEU A 54 -3.15 -18.14 19.50
N ILE A 55 -3.14 -18.12 18.17
CA ILE A 55 -1.96 -18.48 17.36
C ILE A 55 -0.77 -17.60 17.73
N ALA A 56 -0.95 -16.27 17.81
CA ALA A 56 0.14 -15.37 18.18
C ALA A 56 0.68 -15.62 19.60
N ARG A 57 -0.19 -16.00 20.55
CA ARG A 57 0.25 -16.36 21.91
C ARG A 57 1.04 -17.66 21.95
N ASN A 58 0.60 -18.66 21.19
CA ASN A 58 1.16 -20.01 21.22
C ASN A 58 2.40 -20.14 20.33
N CYS A 59 2.42 -19.44 19.19
CA CYS A 59 3.48 -19.47 18.19
C CYS A 59 4.38 -18.23 18.31
N ARG A 60 5.30 -18.25 19.29
CA ARG A 60 6.28 -17.15 19.48
C ARG A 60 7.26 -16.98 18.32
N SER A 61 7.28 -17.94 17.39
CA SER A 61 8.05 -17.93 16.14
C SER A 61 7.28 -17.34 14.95
N LEU A 62 6.05 -16.84 15.13
CA LEU A 62 5.27 -16.30 14.02
C LEU A 62 5.93 -15.05 13.45
N ILE A 63 6.45 -15.17 12.22
CA ILE A 63 7.20 -14.13 11.50
C ILE A 63 6.31 -13.41 10.50
N SER A 64 5.44 -14.14 9.80
CA SER A 64 4.61 -13.60 8.73
C SER A 64 3.15 -13.97 8.93
N MET A 65 2.28 -12.96 8.89
CA MET A 65 0.84 -13.12 8.95
C MET A 65 0.20 -12.36 7.79
N LYS A 66 -0.53 -13.06 6.92
CA LYS A 66 -1.34 -12.41 5.89
C LYS A 66 -2.76 -12.93 5.94
N ILE A 67 -3.71 -12.01 6.08
CA ILE A 67 -5.11 -12.30 6.33
C ILE A 67 -5.99 -11.54 5.33
N SER A 68 -7.19 -12.04 5.09
CA SER A 68 -8.21 -11.31 4.33
C SER A 68 -8.84 -10.19 5.19
N ASP A 69 -10.17 -10.08 5.17
CA ASP A 69 -10.93 -8.96 5.73
C ASP A 69 -11.23 -9.08 7.22
N PHE A 70 -10.24 -8.77 8.06
CA PHE A 70 -10.44 -8.54 9.50
C PHE A 70 -10.42 -7.06 9.84
N GLU A 71 -11.20 -6.61 10.83
CA GLU A 71 -11.06 -5.26 11.34
C GLU A 71 -9.73 -5.14 12.13
N ILE A 72 -8.91 -4.14 11.80
CA ILE A 72 -7.60 -3.95 12.46
C ILE A 72 -7.74 -3.75 13.97
N LEU A 73 -8.87 -3.21 14.43
CA LEU A 73 -9.17 -3.05 15.85
C LEU A 73 -9.28 -4.39 16.59
N ASP A 74 -9.92 -5.38 15.98
CA ASP A 74 -10.12 -6.70 16.59
C ASP A 74 -8.79 -7.45 16.77
N LEU A 75 -7.79 -7.08 15.97
CA LEU A 75 -6.44 -7.66 16.01
C LEU A 75 -5.53 -7.04 17.08
N VAL A 76 -6.01 -6.13 17.92
CA VAL A 76 -5.21 -5.51 18.99
C VAL A 76 -4.58 -6.56 19.91
N GLY A 77 -5.34 -7.59 20.31
CA GLY A 77 -4.82 -8.67 21.15
C GLY A 77 -3.80 -9.53 20.42
N PHE A 78 -4.04 -9.82 19.14
CA PHE A 78 -3.09 -10.47 18.25
C PHE A 78 -1.76 -9.72 18.17
N PHE A 79 -1.77 -8.41 17.87
CA PHE A 79 -0.54 -7.62 17.73
C PHE A 79 0.28 -7.55 19.01
N ARG A 80 -0.37 -7.48 20.18
CA ARG A 80 0.31 -7.54 21.48
C ARG A 80 1.04 -8.86 21.70
N ALA A 81 0.49 -9.96 21.20
CA ALA A 81 1.09 -11.29 21.32
C ALA A 81 2.18 -11.53 20.27
N ALA A 82 1.99 -11.03 19.04
CA ALA A 82 2.85 -11.27 17.88
C ALA A 82 4.15 -10.42 17.88
N THR A 83 4.94 -10.51 18.94
CA THR A 83 6.17 -9.70 19.12
C THR A 83 7.31 -10.06 18.15
N ALA A 84 7.27 -11.25 17.55
CA ALA A 84 8.25 -11.71 16.56
C ALA A 84 7.90 -11.31 15.11
N LEU A 85 6.73 -10.71 14.88
CA LEU A 85 6.20 -10.43 13.56
C LEU A 85 7.10 -9.47 12.77
N GLU A 86 7.48 -9.89 11.57
CA GLU A 86 8.25 -9.11 10.60
C GLU A 86 7.40 -8.69 9.39
N GLU A 87 6.34 -9.43 9.08
CA GLU A 87 5.45 -9.16 7.95
C GLU A 87 3.98 -9.29 8.35
N PHE A 88 3.21 -8.24 8.04
CA PHE A 88 1.76 -8.24 8.16
C PHE A 88 1.12 -7.75 6.85
N ALA A 89 0.14 -8.49 6.35
CA ALA A 89 -0.67 -8.04 5.22
C ALA A 89 -2.16 -8.29 5.45
N GLY A 90 -2.98 -7.32 5.03
CA GLY A 90 -4.44 -7.37 5.12
C GLY A 90 -4.98 -6.49 6.24
N GLY A 91 -6.18 -6.84 6.68
CA GLY A 91 -6.93 -6.02 7.62
C GLY A 91 -7.65 -4.85 6.96
N SER A 92 -8.61 -4.30 7.69
CA SER A 92 -9.55 -3.30 7.21
C SER A 92 -9.96 -2.34 8.32
N PHE A 93 -10.61 -1.25 7.92
CA PHE A 93 -11.32 -0.34 8.79
C PHE A 93 -12.82 -0.54 8.52
N SER A 94 -13.64 -0.67 9.57
CA SER A 94 -15.08 -0.93 9.42
C SER A 94 -15.77 0.11 8.53
N GLU A 95 -16.79 -0.29 7.76
CA GLU A 95 -17.75 0.60 7.08
C GLU A 95 -19.11 0.50 7.78
N GLN A 96 -19.40 1.38 8.74
CA GLN A 96 -20.78 1.52 9.24
C GLN A 96 -21.27 2.96 9.16
N SER A 97 -22.52 3.07 8.73
CA SER A 97 -23.29 4.25 8.33
C SER A 97 -23.26 5.38 9.36
N ASP A 98 -22.87 6.55 8.88
CA ASP A 98 -23.16 7.92 9.32
C ASP A 98 -23.60 8.13 10.79
N LYS A 99 -22.69 8.65 11.64
CA LYS A 99 -22.97 9.85 12.48
C LYS A 99 -21.86 10.42 13.37
N TYR A 100 -20.67 9.82 13.52
CA TYR A 100 -19.62 10.42 14.38
C TYR A 100 -18.20 10.18 13.82
N SER A 101 -17.70 11.11 12.99
CA SER A 101 -16.41 11.00 12.29
C SER A 101 -15.19 11.05 13.21
N ALA A 102 -15.16 11.90 14.24
CA ALA A 102 -13.94 12.09 15.05
C ALA A 102 -13.60 10.91 15.98
N ALA A 103 -14.59 10.19 16.51
CA ALA A 103 -14.36 9.07 17.43
C ALA A 103 -13.91 7.79 16.70
N ARG A 104 -14.25 7.66 15.41
CA ARG A 104 -13.95 6.47 14.60
C ARG A 104 -12.49 6.41 14.18
N ASN A 105 -11.91 7.55 13.80
CA ASN A 105 -10.52 7.62 13.37
C ASN A 105 -9.58 7.16 14.50
N VAL A 106 -9.89 7.54 15.74
CA VAL A 106 -9.16 7.12 16.96
C VAL A 106 -9.20 5.59 17.18
N ILE A 107 -10.29 4.93 16.77
CA ILE A 107 -10.49 3.50 17.01
C ILE A 107 -9.67 2.68 16.02
N GLY A 108 -9.73 2.99 14.72
CA GLY A 108 -8.89 2.35 13.71
C GLY A 108 -7.39 2.58 13.94
N ASP A 109 -7.03 3.79 14.36
CA ASP A 109 -5.66 4.16 14.75
C ASP A 109 -5.11 3.27 15.87
N ARG A 110 -5.95 2.88 16.83
CA ARG A 110 -5.51 2.10 17.98
C ARG A 110 -4.91 0.75 17.59
N GLY A 111 -5.47 0.08 16.58
CA GLY A 111 -4.90 -1.18 16.10
C GLY A 111 -3.53 -0.98 15.45
N LEU A 112 -3.39 0.07 14.64
CA LEU A 112 -2.11 0.46 14.03
C LEU A 112 -1.06 0.89 15.05
N GLU A 113 -1.46 1.68 16.05
CA GLU A 113 -0.59 2.11 17.14
C GLU A 113 -0.09 0.90 17.94
N VAL A 114 -0.98 -0.04 18.28
CA VAL A 114 -0.60 -1.25 19.02
C VAL A 114 0.31 -2.14 18.18
N LEU A 115 0.04 -2.28 16.88
CA LEU A 115 0.93 -2.98 15.94
C LEU A 115 2.32 -2.36 15.95
N ALA A 116 2.42 -1.04 15.76
CA ALA A 116 3.69 -0.32 15.77
C ALA A 116 4.42 -0.44 17.13
N GLN A 117 3.67 -0.36 18.23
CA GLN A 117 4.21 -0.45 19.57
C GLN A 117 4.66 -1.86 19.94
N SER A 118 4.00 -2.90 19.45
CA SER A 118 4.25 -4.29 19.86
C SER A 118 5.20 -5.04 18.93
N CYS A 119 5.06 -4.85 17.61
CA CYS A 119 5.79 -5.58 16.58
C CYS A 119 7.09 -4.84 16.19
N LYS A 120 8.06 -4.73 17.10
CA LYS A 120 9.31 -3.96 16.88
C LYS A 120 10.23 -4.50 15.78
N LYS A 121 9.98 -5.73 15.32
CA LYS A 121 10.72 -6.36 14.23
C LYS A 121 10.07 -6.16 12.87
N LEU A 122 8.93 -5.46 12.80
CA LEU A 122 8.17 -5.29 11.58
C LEU A 122 9.03 -4.67 10.47
N ARG A 123 9.07 -5.35 9.33
CA ARG A 123 9.78 -4.99 8.11
C ARG A 123 8.80 -4.70 6.97
N ARG A 124 7.66 -5.39 6.93
CA ARG A 124 6.66 -5.25 5.88
C ARG A 124 5.27 -5.08 6.47
N LEU A 125 4.57 -4.05 6.04
CA LEU A 125 3.18 -3.77 6.44
C LEU A 125 2.37 -3.38 5.20
N ARG A 126 1.43 -4.22 4.80
CA ARG A 126 0.50 -3.95 3.70
C ARG A 126 -0.93 -3.94 4.23
N ILE A 127 -1.60 -2.80 4.11
CA ILE A 127 -3.02 -2.69 4.44
C ILE A 127 -3.73 -2.30 3.15
N GLU A 128 -4.35 -3.30 2.54
CA GLU A 128 -5.01 -3.20 1.25
C GLU A 128 -6.18 -4.19 1.20
N ARG A 129 -7.31 -3.69 0.71
CA ARG A 129 -8.48 -4.48 0.35
C ARG A 129 -8.63 -4.53 -1.17
N GLU A 130 -8.97 -5.71 -1.68
CA GLU A 130 -9.21 -5.92 -3.12
C GLU A 130 -10.58 -5.37 -3.57
N TYR A 131 -11.57 -5.30 -2.66
CA TYR A 131 -12.97 -4.99 -3.01
C TYR A 131 -13.64 -3.84 -2.25
N VAL A 132 -13.04 -3.30 -1.18
CA VAL A 132 -13.59 -2.15 -0.44
C VAL A 132 -12.53 -1.08 -0.24
N ALA A 133 -12.92 0.16 -0.50
CA ALA A 133 -12.11 1.34 -0.27
C ALA A 133 -11.74 1.50 1.21
N ILE A 134 -10.46 1.64 1.53
CA ILE A 134 -10.05 2.26 2.80
C ILE A 134 -10.09 3.76 2.57
N TYR A 135 -10.88 4.50 3.31
CA TYR A 135 -10.95 5.94 3.10
C TYR A 135 -9.88 6.65 3.91
N VAL A 136 -9.43 7.77 3.39
CA VAL A 136 -8.54 8.71 4.09
C VAL A 136 -9.07 9.08 5.48
N SER A 137 -10.40 9.16 5.61
CA SER A 137 -11.05 9.46 6.88
C SER A 137 -10.85 8.36 7.93
N ASP A 138 -10.47 7.14 7.57
CA ASP A 138 -10.43 6.01 8.49
C ASP A 138 -9.13 5.94 9.32
N ILE A 139 -8.17 6.82 9.04
CA ILE A 139 -6.85 6.89 9.68
C ILE A 139 -6.52 8.34 10.04
N THR A 140 -5.66 8.56 11.05
CA THR A 140 -5.13 9.90 11.37
C THR A 140 -3.62 10.03 11.20
N ASN A 141 -3.14 11.28 11.24
CA ASN A 141 -1.71 11.60 11.35
C ASN A 141 -1.05 10.90 12.54
N ALA A 142 -1.76 10.74 13.66
CA ALA A 142 -1.20 10.18 14.89
C ALA A 142 -0.83 8.70 14.73
N ALA A 143 -1.65 7.91 14.01
CA ALA A 143 -1.33 6.52 13.72
C ALA A 143 -0.07 6.38 12.86
N LEU A 144 0.04 7.18 11.80
CA LEU A 144 1.22 7.18 10.94
C LEU A 144 2.48 7.69 11.67
N GLU A 145 2.34 8.74 12.50
CA GLU A 145 3.38 9.20 13.42
C GLU A 145 3.84 8.09 14.37
N CYS A 146 2.90 7.33 14.93
CA CYS A 146 3.18 6.22 15.83
C CYS A 146 3.94 5.09 15.12
N ILE A 147 3.56 4.73 13.89
CA ILE A 147 4.30 3.78 13.05
C ILE A 147 5.73 4.29 12.83
N GLY A 148 5.88 5.54 12.37
CA GLY A 148 7.19 6.17 12.13
C GLY A 148 8.05 6.24 13.39
N ALA A 149 7.45 6.46 14.55
CA ALA A 149 8.15 6.50 15.83
C ALA A 149 8.66 5.12 16.28
N HIS A 150 7.94 4.04 15.97
CA HIS A 150 8.15 2.75 16.63
C HIS A 150 8.64 1.61 15.74
N SER A 151 8.36 1.62 14.43
CA SER A 151 8.68 0.52 13.52
C SER A 151 9.97 0.76 12.72
N LYS A 152 11.08 1.10 13.40
CA LYS A 152 12.34 1.55 12.77
C LYS A 152 13.00 0.60 11.75
N LYS A 153 12.54 -0.65 11.66
CA LYS A 153 13.02 -1.66 10.70
C LYS A 153 12.11 -1.86 9.50
N LEU A 154 11.00 -1.14 9.44
CA LEU A 154 10.09 -1.17 8.30
C LEU A 154 10.89 -0.80 7.05
N CYS A 155 10.62 -1.53 5.97
CA CYS A 155 11.21 -1.32 4.67
C CYS A 155 10.18 -1.47 3.55
N ASP A 156 9.02 -2.10 3.76
CA ASP A 156 7.92 -2.10 2.79
C ASP A 156 6.65 -1.65 3.53
N PHE A 157 6.06 -0.52 3.13
CA PHE A 157 4.78 -0.06 3.66
C PHE A 157 3.85 0.30 2.52
N ARG A 158 2.72 -0.39 2.47
CA ARG A 158 1.69 -0.14 1.47
C ARG A 158 0.40 0.14 2.18
N LEU A 159 -0.14 1.32 1.91
CA LEU A 159 -1.45 1.73 2.36
C LEU A 159 -2.16 2.35 1.16
N VAL A 160 -3.27 1.75 0.77
CA VAL A 160 -4.10 2.25 -0.33
C VAL A 160 -5.29 2.99 0.28
N LEU A 161 -5.38 4.30 0.06
CA LEU A 161 -6.45 5.15 0.58
C LEU A 161 -7.27 5.73 -0.59
N LEU A 162 -8.58 5.83 -0.41
CA LEU A 162 -9.51 6.46 -1.35
C LEU A 162 -10.17 7.69 -0.73
N GLU A 163 -10.48 8.69 -1.55
CA GLU A 163 -11.24 9.87 -1.13
C GLU A 163 -12.74 9.57 -1.10
N ARG A 164 -13.42 9.96 -0.01
CA ARG A 164 -14.88 10.04 0.04
C ARG A 164 -15.22 11.48 -0.35
N GLU A 165 -15.96 11.68 -1.45
CA GLU A 165 -16.17 13.02 -2.04
C GLU A 165 -16.70 14.10 -1.06
N GLU A 166 -16.33 15.34 -1.41
CA GLU A 166 -16.73 16.67 -0.93
C GLU A 166 -16.16 17.23 0.39
N ARG A 167 -15.25 18.21 0.22
CA ARG A 167 -14.86 19.29 1.14
C ARG A 167 -14.03 18.89 2.36
N ILE A 168 -12.79 18.46 2.12
CA ILE A 168 -11.73 18.61 3.11
C ILE A 168 -10.80 19.72 2.64
N THR A 169 -10.79 20.85 3.37
CA THR A 169 -9.95 22.01 3.11
C THR A 169 -8.54 21.87 3.67
N ASP A 170 -8.34 20.89 4.57
CA ASP A 170 -7.06 20.53 5.17
C ASP A 170 -6.61 19.15 4.70
N LEU A 171 -5.30 18.94 4.67
CA LEU A 171 -4.69 17.70 4.19
C LEU A 171 -4.60 16.70 5.36
N PRO A 172 -5.49 15.70 5.42
CA PRO A 172 -5.78 15.04 6.69
C PRO A 172 -4.65 14.13 7.20
N LEU A 173 -3.65 13.77 6.39
CA LEU A 173 -2.61 12.79 6.73
C LEU A 173 -1.16 13.24 6.50
N ASP A 174 -0.93 14.49 6.12
CA ASP A 174 0.41 14.96 5.74
C ASP A 174 1.44 14.92 6.86
N ASN A 175 1.06 15.28 8.09
CA ASN A 175 1.98 15.26 9.23
C ASN A 175 2.39 13.82 9.59
N GLY A 176 1.44 12.89 9.48
CA GLY A 176 1.61 11.46 9.64
C GLY A 176 2.54 10.86 8.60
N VAL A 177 2.28 11.18 7.33
CA VAL A 177 3.18 10.82 6.24
C VAL A 177 4.56 11.40 6.52
N ARG A 178 4.70 12.71 6.73
CA ARG A 178 5.98 13.38 7.04
C ARG A 178 6.75 12.69 8.18
N ALA A 179 6.07 12.21 9.21
CA ALA A 179 6.69 11.48 10.31
C ALA A 179 7.21 10.09 9.92
N LEU A 180 6.47 9.35 9.07
CA LEU A 180 6.98 8.10 8.47
C LEU A 180 8.26 8.33 7.67
N LEU A 181 8.35 9.45 6.97
CA LEU A 181 9.50 9.78 6.12
C LEU A 181 10.73 10.15 6.91
N ARG A 182 10.55 10.99 7.94
CA ARG A 182 11.63 11.35 8.87
C ARG A 182 12.22 10.11 9.56
N ALA A 183 11.44 9.05 9.68
CA ALA A 183 11.91 7.79 10.24
C ALA A 183 12.76 6.93 9.30
N GLN A 184 13.00 7.35 8.04
CA GLN A 184 13.81 6.65 7.02
C GLN A 184 13.31 5.23 6.69
N MET A 185 12.01 4.97 6.86
CA MET A 185 11.45 3.63 7.01
C MET A 185 10.98 2.92 5.74
N LEU A 186 11.24 3.42 4.53
CA LEU A 186 10.47 2.97 3.36
C LEU A 186 11.35 2.70 2.15
N ASP A 187 11.24 1.47 1.63
CA ASP A 187 11.77 0.86 0.41
C ASP A 187 10.57 0.26 -0.36
N GLY A 188 9.62 1.11 -0.75
CA GLY A 188 8.32 0.70 -1.29
C GLY A 188 7.21 1.48 -0.63
N CYS A 189 6.90 2.65 -1.17
CA CYS A 189 5.74 3.43 -0.75
C CYS A 189 4.63 3.31 -1.80
N PHE A 190 3.44 2.88 -1.39
CA PHE A 190 2.21 3.39 -1.97
C PHE A 190 1.78 4.61 -1.15
N LEU A 191 1.91 5.79 -1.74
CA LEU A 191 1.43 7.02 -1.12
C LEU A 191 0.35 7.61 -2.03
N VAL A 192 -0.90 7.46 -1.62
CA VAL A 192 -1.93 8.41 -2.03
C VAL A 192 -1.71 9.66 -1.18
N MET A 193 -0.73 10.47 -1.56
CA MET A 193 -0.59 11.80 -0.98
C MET A 193 -1.72 12.65 -1.56
N LEU A 194 -2.59 13.11 -0.67
CA LEU A 194 -3.79 13.89 -0.96
C LEU A 194 -3.50 15.38 -0.99
N GLU A 195 -2.21 15.75 -1.01
CA GLU A 195 -1.81 17.07 -1.41
C GLU A 195 -2.26 17.30 -2.85
N LYS A 196 -3.22 18.22 -3.02
CA LYS A 196 -3.54 18.83 -4.33
C LYS A 196 -2.38 19.68 -4.90
N SER A 197 -1.24 19.65 -4.23
CA SER A 197 -0.10 20.53 -4.39
C SER A 197 1.17 19.70 -4.51
N ASP A 198 2.13 20.22 -5.25
CA ASP A 198 3.43 19.58 -5.44
C ASP A 198 4.30 19.59 -4.17
N ALA A 199 3.95 20.39 -3.15
CA ALA A 199 4.78 20.64 -1.98
C ALA A 199 4.99 19.39 -1.12
N GLY A 200 3.93 18.62 -0.86
CA GLY A 200 4.00 17.39 -0.06
C GLY A 200 4.90 16.34 -0.69
N LEU A 201 4.80 16.14 -2.00
CA LEU A 201 5.68 15.22 -2.75
C LEU A 201 7.15 15.66 -2.68
N LEU A 202 7.41 16.95 -2.80
CA LEU A 202 8.77 17.48 -2.75
C LEU A 202 9.37 17.37 -1.35
N GLU A 203 8.62 17.73 -0.30
CA GLU A 203 9.05 17.54 1.07
C GLU A 203 9.28 16.05 1.37
N PHE A 204 8.40 15.19 0.84
CA PHE A 204 8.54 13.75 0.95
C PHE A 204 9.87 13.26 0.39
N SER A 205 10.19 13.71 -0.82
CA SER A 205 11.38 13.27 -1.54
C SER A 205 12.69 13.70 -0.87
N ARG A 206 12.68 14.78 -0.06
CA ARG A 206 13.83 15.18 0.77
C ARG A 206 14.04 14.29 1.99
N GLY A 207 12.96 13.73 2.53
CA GLY A 207 12.98 12.93 3.75
C GLY A 207 13.42 11.48 3.56
N CYS A 208 13.37 10.95 2.33
CA CYS A 208 13.49 9.52 2.05
C CYS A 208 14.55 9.16 0.97
N PRO A 209 15.84 9.51 1.15
CA PRO A 209 16.88 9.26 0.14
C PRO A 209 17.16 7.78 -0.13
N SER A 210 16.78 6.88 0.80
CA SER A 210 17.01 5.44 0.71
C SER A 210 15.93 4.69 -0.10
N LEU A 211 14.79 5.32 -0.40
CA LEU A 211 13.64 4.68 -1.04
C LEU A 211 14.00 4.13 -2.43
N GLN A 212 13.81 2.83 -2.64
CA GLN A 212 14.08 2.17 -3.93
C GLN A 212 12.85 2.04 -4.84
N LYS A 213 11.64 1.97 -4.28
CA LYS A 213 10.40 1.77 -5.04
C LYS A 213 9.32 2.76 -4.60
N LEU A 214 8.70 3.46 -5.55
CA LEU A 214 7.58 4.38 -5.30
C LEU A 214 6.44 4.08 -6.27
N GLU A 215 5.24 3.87 -5.75
CA GLU A 215 4.03 3.61 -6.52
C GLU A 215 2.92 4.57 -6.06
N MET A 216 2.24 5.22 -7.00
CA MET A 216 1.28 6.28 -6.70
C MET A 216 0.08 6.17 -7.63
N ARG A 217 -1.14 6.29 -7.10
CA ARG A 217 -2.38 6.24 -7.90
C ARG A 217 -3.32 7.35 -7.43
N GLY A 218 -3.96 8.02 -8.40
CA GLY A 218 -4.93 9.08 -8.12
C GLY A 218 -4.29 10.35 -7.57
N CYS A 219 -3.01 10.61 -7.86
CA CYS A 219 -2.28 11.74 -7.30
C CYS A 219 -2.22 12.92 -8.28
N CYS A 220 -2.78 14.07 -7.92
CA CYS A 220 -2.84 15.24 -8.81
C CYS A 220 -1.55 16.10 -8.88
N PHE A 221 -0.38 15.46 -8.73
CA PHE A 221 0.94 16.09 -8.86
C PHE A 221 1.26 16.44 -10.30
N SER A 222 2.02 17.51 -10.48
CA SER A 222 2.57 17.86 -11.80
C SER A 222 3.68 16.91 -12.22
N GLU A 223 3.83 16.72 -13.54
CA GLU A 223 5.00 16.06 -14.13
C GLU A 223 6.32 16.59 -13.57
N ARG A 224 6.40 17.92 -13.37
CA ARG A 224 7.60 18.57 -12.84
C ARG A 224 7.92 18.13 -11.43
N ALA A 225 6.91 18.07 -10.56
CA ALA A 225 7.09 17.64 -9.19
C ALA A 225 7.50 16.17 -9.09
N LEU A 226 6.87 15.30 -9.89
CA LEU A 226 7.26 13.90 -10.02
C LEU A 226 8.73 13.75 -10.44
N ALA A 227 9.15 14.51 -11.46
CA ALA A 227 10.52 14.46 -11.94
C ALA A 227 11.52 14.99 -10.91
N VAL A 228 11.23 16.12 -10.25
CA VAL A 228 12.09 16.67 -9.20
C VAL A 228 12.18 15.72 -8.00
N ALA A 229 11.06 15.11 -7.59
CA ALA A 229 11.04 14.13 -6.51
C ALA A 229 11.88 12.89 -6.85
N ALA A 230 11.76 12.36 -8.06
CA ALA A 230 12.57 11.23 -8.54
C ALA A 230 14.08 11.53 -8.53
N MET A 231 14.49 12.79 -8.69
CA MET A 231 15.89 13.23 -8.58
C MET A 231 16.36 13.40 -7.13
N GLN A 232 15.47 13.76 -6.20
CA GLN A 232 15.78 13.87 -4.78
C GLN A 232 15.86 12.49 -4.09
N LEU A 233 15.08 11.52 -4.57
CA LEU A 233 15.11 10.13 -4.12
C LEU A 233 16.31 9.39 -4.73
N THR A 234 17.51 9.61 -4.17
CA THR A 234 18.78 9.17 -4.75
C THR A 234 18.92 7.65 -4.93
N SER A 235 18.20 6.85 -4.15
CA SER A 235 18.23 5.37 -4.24
C SER A 235 17.13 4.79 -5.11
N LEU A 236 16.25 5.62 -5.69
CA LEU A 236 15.07 5.16 -6.42
C LEU A 236 15.46 4.34 -7.65
N ARG A 237 14.91 3.13 -7.73
CA ARG A 237 15.09 2.16 -8.83
C ARG A 237 13.81 1.92 -9.62
N TYR A 238 12.65 2.22 -9.05
CA TYR A 238 11.35 2.03 -9.67
C TYR A 238 10.37 3.12 -9.23
N LEU A 239 9.65 3.68 -10.20
CA LEU A 239 8.59 4.65 -10.02
C LEU A 239 7.40 4.25 -10.90
N TRP A 240 6.22 4.11 -10.30
CA TRP A 240 4.97 3.98 -11.03
C TRP A 240 3.97 5.03 -10.55
N VAL A 241 3.32 5.73 -11.47
CA VAL A 241 2.34 6.76 -11.17
C VAL A 241 1.14 6.61 -12.10
N GLN A 242 -0.08 6.59 -11.57
CA GLN A 242 -1.32 6.62 -12.34
C GLN A 242 -2.15 7.85 -11.96
N GLY A 243 -2.58 8.61 -12.98
CA GLY A 243 -3.42 9.79 -12.84
C GLY A 243 -2.67 10.98 -12.25
N TYR A 244 -1.88 11.66 -13.09
CA TYR A 244 -1.07 12.84 -12.77
C TYR A 244 -1.46 14.04 -13.64
N ARG A 245 -1.00 15.26 -13.30
CA ARG A 245 -1.24 16.47 -14.08
C ARG A 245 -0.16 16.63 -15.15
N ALA A 246 -0.51 16.27 -16.38
CA ALA A 246 0.35 16.43 -17.55
C ALA A 246 0.73 17.91 -17.77
N SER A 247 1.98 18.18 -18.16
CA SER A 247 2.40 19.52 -18.56
C SER A 247 1.91 19.82 -19.99
N GLU A 248 1.68 21.08 -20.32
CA GLU A 248 1.27 21.50 -21.68
C GLU A 248 2.26 21.06 -22.77
N THR A 249 3.53 20.89 -22.39
CA THR A 249 4.60 20.53 -23.33
C THR A 249 4.99 19.06 -23.28
N GLY A 250 4.58 18.32 -22.24
CA GLY A 250 5.05 16.96 -21.93
C GLY A 250 6.55 16.87 -21.57
N ARG A 251 7.25 18.01 -21.45
CA ARG A 251 8.71 18.06 -21.28
C ARG A 251 9.16 18.05 -19.83
N ASP A 252 8.26 18.29 -18.88
CA ASP A 252 8.63 18.38 -17.47
C ASP A 252 9.19 17.06 -16.91
N LEU A 253 8.80 15.91 -17.49
CA LEU A 253 9.37 14.60 -17.15
C LEU A 253 10.84 14.45 -17.56
N LEU A 254 11.34 15.25 -18.51
CA LEU A 254 12.75 15.21 -18.92
C LEU A 254 13.69 15.65 -17.79
N VAL A 255 13.19 16.37 -16.78
CA VAL A 255 13.98 16.76 -15.61
C VAL A 255 14.57 15.55 -14.86
N MET A 256 13.92 14.39 -14.93
CA MET A 256 14.43 13.15 -14.32
C MET A 256 15.18 12.23 -15.29
N ALA A 257 15.36 12.64 -16.56
CA ALA A 257 16.10 11.86 -17.54
C ALA A 257 17.58 11.76 -17.13
N ARG A 258 18.08 10.53 -17.01
CA ARG A 258 19.47 10.24 -16.61
C ARG A 258 19.88 8.86 -17.13
N PRO A 259 21.19 8.55 -17.24
CA PRO A 259 21.64 7.25 -17.71
C PRO A 259 21.00 6.09 -16.95
N PHE A 260 20.64 5.03 -17.68
CA PHE A 260 19.99 3.82 -17.16
C PHE A 260 18.59 4.03 -16.55
N TRP A 261 18.03 5.24 -16.60
CA TRP A 261 16.68 5.52 -16.12
C TRP A 261 15.72 5.56 -17.32
N ASN A 262 14.99 4.47 -17.52
CA ASN A 262 13.97 4.38 -18.55
C ASN A 262 12.69 5.02 -18.05
N ILE A 263 11.98 5.73 -18.92
CA ILE A 263 10.67 6.34 -18.63
C ILE A 263 9.72 5.91 -19.75
N GLU A 264 8.58 5.35 -19.37
CA GLU A 264 7.54 4.82 -20.25
C GLU A 264 6.21 5.48 -19.90
N LEU A 265 5.51 5.95 -20.92
CA LEU A 265 4.21 6.60 -20.81
C LEU A 265 3.12 5.64 -21.30
N ILE A 266 2.09 5.48 -20.49
CA ILE A 266 0.90 4.69 -20.81
C ILE A 266 -0.26 5.69 -20.89
N PRO A 267 -0.82 5.97 -22.08
CA PRO A 267 -1.86 6.98 -22.24
C PRO A 267 -3.16 6.54 -21.57
N SER A 268 -4.02 7.51 -21.27
CA SER A 268 -5.36 7.23 -20.77
C SER A 268 -6.19 6.45 -21.79
N ARG A 269 -7.13 5.63 -21.31
CA ARG A 269 -8.02 4.84 -22.17
C ARG A 269 -9.44 4.89 -21.65
N GLY A 270 -10.39 5.19 -22.53
CA GLY A 270 -11.80 4.94 -22.28
C GLY A 270 -12.12 3.48 -22.56
N VAL A 271 -12.59 2.75 -21.55
CA VAL A 271 -13.14 1.40 -21.73
C VAL A 271 -14.65 1.51 -21.65
N THR A 272 -15.33 1.20 -22.75
CA THR A 272 -16.79 1.13 -22.78
C THR A 272 -17.21 -0.29 -22.40
N ILE A 273 -17.85 -0.44 -21.24
CA ILE A 273 -18.43 -1.71 -20.82
C ILE A 273 -19.84 -1.80 -21.39
N ASN A 274 -20.02 -2.69 -22.36
CA ASN A 274 -21.33 -3.03 -22.91
C ASN A 274 -21.90 -4.21 -22.11
N ALA A 275 -22.86 -3.94 -21.24
CA ALA A 275 -23.67 -4.99 -20.63
C ALA A 275 -24.94 -5.18 -21.45
N PRO A 276 -25.40 -6.42 -21.69
CA PRO A 276 -26.53 -6.70 -22.59
C PRO A 276 -27.85 -6.00 -22.21
N ASP A 277 -27.99 -5.52 -20.97
CA ASP A 277 -29.20 -4.87 -20.44
C ASP A 277 -28.94 -3.52 -19.73
N ARG A 278 -27.81 -2.84 -19.98
CA ARG A 278 -27.52 -1.51 -19.40
C ARG A 278 -26.89 -0.58 -20.43
N GLU A 279 -27.12 0.72 -20.27
CA GLU A 279 -26.43 1.75 -21.06
C GLU A 279 -24.91 1.59 -20.96
N PRO A 280 -24.16 1.81 -22.06
CA PRO A 280 -22.72 1.67 -22.08
C PRO A 280 -22.08 2.60 -21.05
N VAL A 281 -21.35 2.03 -20.08
CA VAL A 281 -20.60 2.84 -19.11
C VAL A 281 -19.19 3.03 -19.66
N SER A 282 -18.82 4.29 -19.94
CA SER A 282 -17.43 4.64 -20.27
C SER A 282 -16.63 4.85 -18.98
N ILE A 283 -15.72 3.93 -18.68
CA ILE A 283 -14.77 4.06 -17.59
C ILE A 283 -13.47 4.60 -18.15
N GLU A 284 -13.10 5.82 -17.74
CA GLU A 284 -11.81 6.41 -18.09
C GLU A 284 -10.71 5.86 -17.16
N HIS A 285 -9.72 5.20 -17.77
CA HIS A 285 -8.49 4.81 -17.09
C HIS A 285 -7.47 5.94 -17.27
N PRO A 286 -7.00 6.60 -16.20
CA PRO A 286 -6.04 7.69 -16.29
C PRO A 286 -4.69 7.24 -16.89
N ALA A 287 -3.91 8.19 -17.41
CA ALA A 287 -2.57 7.91 -17.92
C ALA A 287 -1.59 7.48 -16.80
N HIS A 288 -0.59 6.67 -17.15
CA HIS A 288 0.45 6.20 -16.25
C HIS A 288 1.85 6.66 -16.70
N ILE A 289 2.72 6.85 -15.71
CA ILE A 289 4.17 6.91 -15.88
C ILE A 289 4.76 5.66 -15.23
N LEU A 290 5.62 4.96 -15.95
CA LEU A 290 6.45 3.90 -15.42
C LEU A 290 7.91 4.29 -15.66
N ALA A 291 8.71 4.40 -14.61
CA ALA A 291 10.14 4.65 -14.75
C ALA A 291 10.94 3.68 -13.90
N TYR A 292 12.05 3.19 -14.45
CA TYR A 292 12.83 2.15 -13.80
C TYR A 292 14.29 2.19 -14.22
N TYR A 293 15.15 1.75 -13.30
CA TYR A 293 16.56 1.61 -13.55
C TYR A 293 16.84 0.30 -14.30
N SER A 294 17.56 0.37 -15.42
CA SER A 294 17.93 -0.79 -16.23
C SER A 294 19.31 -0.61 -16.84
N LEU A 295 20.20 -1.58 -16.61
CA LEU A 295 21.49 -1.67 -17.31
C LEU A 295 21.34 -2.10 -18.77
N ALA A 296 20.20 -2.69 -19.14
CA ALA A 296 19.93 -3.10 -20.52
C ALA A 296 19.47 -1.94 -21.42
N GLY A 297 19.25 -0.75 -20.86
CA GLY A 297 18.63 0.38 -21.57
C GLY A 297 17.12 0.15 -21.80
N PRO A 298 16.50 0.93 -22.72
CA PRO A 298 15.09 0.78 -23.07
C PRO A 298 14.78 -0.60 -23.65
N ARG A 299 13.63 -1.18 -23.28
CA ARG A 299 13.12 -2.41 -23.90
C ARG A 299 12.82 -2.20 -25.39
N THR A 300 12.70 -3.28 -26.17
CA THR A 300 12.40 -3.20 -27.62
C THR A 300 11.01 -3.72 -27.99
N ASP A 301 10.34 -4.36 -27.03
CA ASP A 301 9.05 -5.04 -27.16
C ASP A 301 7.93 -4.19 -26.52
N PHE A 302 7.86 -2.91 -26.89
CA PHE A 302 6.76 -2.04 -26.46
C PHE A 302 5.45 -2.47 -27.14
N PRO A 303 4.35 -2.64 -26.40
CA PRO A 303 3.03 -2.70 -27.01
C PRO A 303 2.72 -1.34 -27.68
N SER A 304 1.83 -1.34 -28.68
CA SER A 304 1.46 -0.14 -29.45
C SER A 304 0.92 1.03 -28.61
N THR A 305 0.56 0.75 -27.37
CA THR A 305 -0.03 1.68 -26.42
C THR A 305 0.95 2.20 -25.39
N VAL A 306 2.24 1.89 -25.48
CA VAL A 306 3.26 2.38 -24.54
C VAL A 306 4.29 3.16 -25.33
N THR A 307 4.56 4.39 -24.89
CA THR A 307 5.50 5.29 -25.54
C THR A 307 6.72 5.50 -24.63
N PRO A 308 7.93 5.06 -25.02
CA PRO A 308 9.14 5.41 -24.28
C PRO A 308 9.43 6.91 -24.43
N LEU A 309 9.80 7.57 -23.34
CA LEU A 309 10.27 8.95 -23.37
C LEU A 309 11.75 8.95 -23.75
N ASP A 310 12.06 9.41 -24.96
CA ASP A 310 13.44 9.54 -25.45
C ASP A 310 13.92 11.00 -25.34
N PRO A 311 14.91 11.31 -24.48
CA PRO A 311 15.49 12.65 -24.39
C PRO A 311 16.11 13.14 -25.70
N ALA A 312 16.62 12.24 -26.55
CA ALA A 312 17.26 12.60 -27.81
C ALA A 312 16.25 13.07 -28.86
N SER A 313 15.02 12.57 -28.82
CA SER A 313 13.93 12.98 -29.72
C SER A 313 13.55 14.47 -29.63
N PHE A 314 13.97 15.16 -28.56
CA PHE A 314 13.68 16.58 -28.33
C PHE A 314 14.83 17.53 -28.67
N LEU A 315 16.00 17.02 -29.07
CA LEU A 315 17.14 17.82 -29.53
C LEU A 315 17.03 18.25 -31.00
N THR A 316 15.98 17.80 -31.69
CA THR A 316 15.73 18.02 -33.13
C THR A 316 14.66 19.09 -33.43
N LEU A 317 14.31 19.94 -32.45
CA LEU A 317 13.42 21.10 -32.63
C LEU A 317 14.14 22.42 -32.36
#